data_AF-A0A2V2UHB9-F1
#
_entry.id   AF-A0A2V2UHB9-F1
#
_cell.length_a   1.000
_cell.length_b   1.000
_cell.length_c   1.000
_cell.angle_alpha   90.00
_cell.angle_beta   90.00
_cell.angle_gamma   90.00
#
_symmetry.space_group_name_H-M   'P 1'
#
loop_
_entity.id
_entity.type
_entity.pdbx_description
1 polymer ?
#
loop_
_entity_poly.entity_id
_entity_poly.type
_entity_poly.pdbx_seq_one_letter_code
_entity_poly.pdbx_strand_id
1 'polypeptide(L)'
;MIRDFFPRVVLVPRYDNRKFFVMFLILMVSLNVDGAIANNADILSKFAVTFWGISLFIVIAAIFVFGQYCILALVRAKNKESQFKPRNANQLEKLMTAFQYSFAVIMVIVVLQIISTNHYYTHFLTLSIVTSYCLTVFFMSLLAYKLFSWFKLNRRLVVLCYGLAAAMIVVNAIDSIILNIVPLLGKPPLVSALSPVIFQTGYSPGTAMSVVTWLQSNSVLGYIILTWVATIFLLRAHIERVGKIKLWVLVTLPLVYFEF
;
A
#
# COMPACT_ATOMS: atom_id res chain seq x y z
N MET A 1 23.10 -6.52 52.73
CA MET A 1 23.11 -7.53 51.65
C MET A 1 22.24 -6.98 50.53
N ILE A 2 22.84 -6.19 49.63
CA ILE A 2 22.18 -5.32 48.63
C ILE A 2 22.77 -5.67 47.26
N ARG A 3 21.93 -5.58 46.20
CA ARG A 3 22.14 -5.87 44.77
C ARG A 3 21.85 -7.34 44.45
N ASP A 4 20.88 -7.68 43.60
CA ASP A 4 20.81 -7.25 42.20
C ASP A 4 19.43 -6.74 41.75
N PHE A 5 19.39 -5.44 41.48
CA PHE A 5 18.31 -4.74 40.78
C PHE A 5 18.87 -4.33 39.41
N PHE A 6 19.01 -5.29 38.50
CA PHE A 6 19.32 -4.99 37.11
C PHE A 6 18.03 -5.04 36.28
N PRO A 7 17.55 -3.90 35.74
CA PRO A 7 16.64 -3.99 34.62
C PRO A 7 17.42 -4.58 33.45
N ARG A 8 16.93 -5.68 32.86
CA ARG A 8 17.34 -6.08 31.52
C ARG A 8 16.96 -4.95 30.58
N VAL A 9 17.90 -4.06 30.32
CA VAL A 9 17.84 -3.15 29.17
C VAL A 9 17.94 -4.04 27.95
N VAL A 10 16.79 -4.48 27.45
CA VAL A 10 16.69 -5.02 26.09
C VAL A 10 17.12 -3.87 25.20
N LEU A 11 18.35 -3.93 24.70
CA LEU A 11 18.88 -3.02 23.68
C LEU A 11 18.01 -3.21 22.44
N VAL A 12 16.92 -2.45 22.36
CA VAL A 12 16.17 -2.28 21.11
C VAL A 12 17.10 -1.48 20.21
N PRO A 13 17.53 -2.00 19.04
CA PRO A 13 18.40 -1.26 18.15
C PRO A 13 17.74 0.06 17.79
N ARG A 14 18.38 1.17 18.18
CA ARG A 14 17.89 2.53 17.91
C ARG A 14 17.92 2.73 16.40
N TYR A 15 16.74 2.68 15.79
CA TYR A 15 16.62 2.75 14.34
C TYR A 15 16.97 4.15 13.84
N ASP A 16 17.89 4.24 12.88
CA ASP A 16 18.33 5.50 12.28
C ASP A 16 17.28 6.00 11.29
N ASN A 17 16.70 7.17 11.56
CA ASN A 17 15.69 7.81 10.71
C ASN A 17 16.19 8.02 9.26
N ARG A 18 17.50 8.18 9.04
CA ARG A 18 18.06 8.34 7.69
C ARG A 18 18.00 7.02 6.91
N LYS A 19 18.36 5.90 7.55
CA LYS A 19 18.25 4.56 6.96
C LYS A 19 16.79 4.21 6.65
N PHE A 20 15.87 4.58 7.54
CA PHE A 20 14.43 4.44 7.30
C PHE A 20 13.98 5.17 6.03
N PHE A 21 14.33 6.44 5.93
CA PHE A 21 13.93 7.28 4.82
C PHE A 21 14.45 6.74 3.47
N VAL A 22 15.72 6.33 3.43
CA VAL A 22 16.31 5.72 2.22
C VAL A 22 15.58 4.44 1.82
N MET A 23 15.32 3.55 2.78
CA MET A 23 14.59 2.30 2.52
C MET A 23 13.16 2.56 2.04
N PHE A 24 12.44 3.49 2.67
CA PHE A 24 11.10 3.89 2.26
C PHE A 24 11.11 4.45 0.83
N LEU A 25 12.12 5.27 0.49
CA LEU A 25 12.27 5.82 -0.85
C LEU A 25 12.53 4.73 -1.89
N ILE A 26 13.42 3.76 -1.60
CA ILE A 26 13.66 2.60 -2.47
C ILE A 26 12.36 1.83 -2.71
N LEU A 27 11.57 1.58 -1.66
CA LEU A 27 10.29 0.89 -1.77
C LEU A 27 9.29 1.67 -2.62
N MET A 28 9.18 2.98 -2.40
CA MET A 28 8.29 3.83 -3.16
C MET A 28 8.66 3.87 -4.64
N VAL A 29 9.94 4.05 -4.97
CA VAL A 29 10.40 4.02 -6.36
C VAL A 29 10.09 2.65 -6.99
N SER A 30 10.37 1.55 -6.29
CA SER A 30 10.13 0.19 -6.80
C SER A 30 8.64 -0.07 -7.06
N LEU A 31 7.75 0.37 -6.16
CA LEU A 31 6.30 0.26 -6.32
C LEU A 31 5.77 1.10 -7.49
N ASN A 32 6.33 2.30 -7.71
CA ASN A 32 5.94 3.12 -8.85
C ASN A 32 6.41 2.52 -10.17
N VAL A 33 7.60 1.91 -10.21
CA VAL A 33 8.08 1.15 -11.39
C VAL A 33 7.15 -0.03 -11.67
N ASP A 34 6.79 -0.83 -10.66
CA ASP A 34 5.85 -1.95 -10.81
C ASP A 34 4.48 -1.48 -11.33
N GLY A 35 3.92 -0.43 -10.72
CA GLY A 35 2.66 0.18 -11.16
C GLY A 35 2.71 0.73 -12.59
N ALA A 36 3.82 1.37 -12.98
CA ALA A 36 4.02 1.86 -14.35
C ALA A 36 4.09 0.71 -15.37
N ILE A 37 4.70 -0.41 -15.01
CA ILE A 37 4.73 -1.61 -15.86
C ILE A 37 3.32 -2.19 -16.01
N ALA A 38 2.58 -2.29 -14.92
CA ALA A 38 1.21 -2.80 -14.94
C ALA A 38 0.27 -1.92 -15.77
N ASN A 39 0.39 -0.59 -15.67
CA ASN A 39 -0.44 0.35 -16.44
C ASN A 39 -0.12 0.35 -17.93
N ASN A 40 1.13 0.06 -18.31
CA ASN A 40 1.60 -0.01 -19.69
C ASN A 40 1.80 -1.45 -20.17
N ALA A 41 1.04 -2.40 -19.61
CA ALA A 41 1.19 -3.83 -19.89
C ALA A 41 0.98 -4.17 -21.38
N ASP A 42 0.16 -3.40 -22.11
CA ASP A 42 -0.05 -3.55 -23.55
C ASP A 42 1.26 -3.50 -24.34
N ILE A 43 2.13 -2.55 -23.97
CA ILE A 43 3.42 -2.32 -24.61
C ILE A 43 4.49 -3.24 -24.00
N LEU A 44 4.45 -3.43 -22.68
CA LEU A 44 5.49 -4.11 -21.92
C LEU A 44 5.28 -5.62 -21.76
N SER A 45 4.16 -6.17 -22.24
CA SER A 45 3.86 -7.62 -22.18
C SER A 45 4.96 -8.48 -22.82
N LYS A 46 5.50 -8.03 -23.96
CA LYS A 46 6.62 -8.71 -24.63
C LYS A 46 7.92 -8.63 -23.83
N PHE A 47 8.14 -7.52 -23.12
CA PHE A 47 9.31 -7.37 -22.24
C PHE A 47 9.18 -8.24 -20.98
N ALA A 48 7.98 -8.36 -20.41
CA ALA A 48 7.71 -9.11 -19.18
C ALA A 48 8.10 -10.59 -19.27
N VAL A 49 8.01 -11.20 -20.45
CA VAL A 49 8.40 -12.61 -20.70
C VAL A 49 9.89 -12.79 -21.02
N THR A 50 10.66 -11.70 -21.19
CA THR A 50 12.11 -11.79 -21.43
C THR A 50 12.88 -12.09 -20.15
N PHE A 51 14.12 -12.56 -20.30
CA PHE A 51 15.05 -12.70 -19.18
C PHE A 51 15.19 -11.42 -18.33
N TRP A 52 15.22 -10.25 -18.98
CA TRP A 52 15.30 -8.96 -18.30
C TRP A 52 14.03 -8.62 -17.54
N GLY A 53 12.86 -8.88 -18.11
CA GLY A 53 11.57 -8.69 -17.45
C GLY A 53 11.40 -9.58 -16.22
N ILE A 54 11.75 -10.86 -16.34
CA ILE A 54 11.70 -11.81 -15.23
C ILE A 54 12.70 -11.42 -14.13
N SER A 55 13.92 -11.02 -14.51
CA SER A 55 14.93 -10.55 -13.55
C SER A 55 14.46 -9.31 -12.79
N LEU A 56 13.85 -8.35 -13.49
CA LEU A 56 13.26 -7.16 -12.88
C LEU A 56 12.16 -7.53 -11.88
N PHE A 57 11.24 -8.43 -12.26
CA PHE A 57 10.17 -8.91 -11.38
C PHE A 57 10.72 -9.55 -10.10
N ILE A 58 11.77 -10.38 -10.20
CA ILE A 58 12.43 -11.01 -9.04
C ILE A 58 13.04 -9.95 -8.12
N VAL A 59 13.71 -8.94 -8.68
CA VAL A 59 14.31 -7.85 -7.90
C VAL A 59 13.23 -7.04 -7.17
N ILE A 60 12.15 -6.66 -7.86
CA ILE A 60 11.03 -5.92 -7.25
C ILE A 60 10.39 -6.75 -6.14
N ALA A 61 10.12 -8.03 -6.39
CA ALA A 61 9.56 -8.95 -5.39
C ALA A 61 10.47 -9.09 -4.16
N ALA A 62 11.79 -9.20 -4.35
CA ALA A 62 12.76 -9.28 -3.25
C ALA A 62 12.80 -7.99 -2.43
N ILE A 63 12.83 -6.83 -3.10
CA ILE A 63 12.76 -5.52 -2.44
C ILE A 63 11.48 -5.41 -1.62
N PHE A 64 10.34 -5.83 -2.18
CA PHE A 64 9.05 -5.76 -1.51
C PHE A 64 8.98 -6.65 -0.27
N VAL A 65 9.38 -7.93 -0.37
CA VAL A 65 9.42 -8.87 0.77
C VAL A 65 10.34 -8.35 1.88
N PHE A 66 11.54 -7.89 1.52
CA PHE A 66 12.48 -7.32 2.48
C PHE A 66 11.92 -6.04 3.11
N GLY A 67 11.35 -5.16 2.30
CA GLY A 67 10.76 -3.90 2.74
C GLY A 67 9.61 -4.08 3.72
N GLN A 68 8.70 -5.04 3.44
CA GLN A 68 7.62 -5.39 4.36
C GLN A 68 8.15 -5.85 5.72
N TYR A 69 9.16 -6.71 5.73
CA TYR A 69 9.81 -7.18 6.96
C TYR A 69 10.41 -6.01 7.75
N CYS A 70 11.14 -5.12 7.09
CA CYS A 70 11.77 -3.98 7.74
C CYS A 70 10.76 -2.96 8.28
N ILE A 71 9.70 -2.65 7.53
CA ILE A 71 8.62 -1.76 7.99
C ILE A 71 7.95 -2.35 9.23
N LEU A 72 7.65 -3.65 9.22
CA LEU A 72 7.07 -4.32 10.39
C LEU A 72 8.00 -4.22 11.60
N ALA A 73 9.28 -4.57 11.43
CA ALA A 73 10.26 -4.49 12.51
C ALA A 73 10.33 -3.09 13.13
N LEU A 74 10.24 -2.05 12.31
CA LEU A 74 10.21 -0.66 12.75
C LEU A 74 8.93 -0.32 13.53
N VAL A 75 7.76 -0.67 12.99
CA VAL A 75 6.47 -0.42 13.67
C VAL A 75 6.46 -1.11 15.04
N ARG A 76 6.99 -2.33 15.13
CA ARG A 76 7.14 -3.05 16.40
C ARG A 76 8.08 -2.37 17.38
N ALA A 77 9.24 -1.90 16.91
CA ALA A 77 10.18 -1.16 17.76
C ALA A 77 9.52 0.10 18.32
N LYS A 78 8.81 0.87 17.48
CA LYS A 78 8.10 2.08 17.91
C LYS A 78 6.93 1.79 18.86
N ASN A 79 6.19 0.71 18.63
CA ASN A 79 5.12 0.29 19.55
C ASN A 79 5.65 -0.19 20.91
N LYS A 80 6.92 -0.63 21.01
CA LYS A 80 7.57 -0.97 22.27
C LYS A 80 8.10 0.25 23.01
N GLU A 81 8.55 1.27 22.29
CA GLU A 81 9.02 2.56 22.86
C GLU A 81 7.86 3.46 23.32
N SER A 82 6.67 3.30 22.75
CA SER A 82 5.52 4.17 23.06
C SER A 82 4.99 3.95 24.48
N GLN A 83 4.92 5.03 25.26
CA GLN A 83 4.30 5.05 26.59
C GLN A 83 2.76 4.90 26.52
N PHE A 84 2.15 5.25 25.39
CA PHE A 84 0.70 5.15 25.17
C PHE A 84 0.40 4.02 24.20
N LYS A 85 0.29 2.80 24.73
CA LYS A 85 -0.04 1.61 23.94
C LYS A 85 -1.55 1.39 23.91
N PRO A 86 -2.22 1.44 22.74
CA PRO A 86 -3.65 1.18 22.70
C PRO A 86 -3.95 -0.26 23.15
N ARG A 87 -5.11 -0.47 23.80
CA ARG A 87 -5.52 -1.77 24.38
C ARG A 87 -5.35 -2.95 23.42
N ASN A 88 -5.64 -2.75 22.14
CA ASN A 88 -5.60 -3.80 21.11
C ASN A 88 -4.31 -3.77 20.26
N ALA A 89 -3.27 -3.01 20.64
CA ALA A 89 -2.05 -2.86 19.86
C ALA A 89 -1.36 -4.20 19.56
N ASN A 90 -1.29 -5.08 20.57
CA ASN A 90 -0.68 -6.39 20.42
C ASN A 90 -1.45 -7.30 19.44
N GLN A 91 -2.79 -7.19 19.44
CA GLN A 91 -3.64 -7.96 18.52
C GLN A 91 -3.47 -7.45 17.08
N LEU A 92 -3.49 -6.13 16.88
CA LEU A 92 -3.26 -5.50 15.58
C LEU A 92 -1.87 -5.82 15.02
N GLU A 93 -0.84 -5.80 15.88
CA GLU A 93 0.53 -6.16 15.50
C GLU A 93 0.63 -7.64 15.06
N LYS A 94 0.04 -8.57 15.83
CA LYS A 94 0.00 -9.99 15.46
C LYS A 94 -0.77 -10.23 14.17
N LEU A 95 -1.91 -9.56 14.00
CA LEU A 95 -2.72 -9.65 12.79
C LEU A 95 -1.94 -9.16 11.56
N MET A 96 -1.36 -7.97 11.63
CA MET A 96 -0.53 -7.39 10.56
C MET A 96 0.62 -8.33 10.17
N THR A 97 1.28 -8.90 11.18
CA THR A 97 2.37 -9.84 10.99
C THR A 97 1.94 -11.07 10.21
N ALA A 98 0.80 -11.66 10.59
CA ALA A 98 0.28 -12.86 9.94
C ALA A 98 0.02 -12.60 8.45
N PHE A 99 -0.61 -11.47 8.13
CA PHE A 99 -0.90 -11.07 6.76
C PHE A 99 0.35 -10.77 5.93
N GLN A 100 1.35 -10.11 6.51
CA GLN A 100 2.60 -9.83 5.78
C GLN A 100 3.38 -11.10 5.48
N TYR A 101 3.48 -12.03 6.43
CA TYR A 101 4.13 -13.31 6.16
C TYR A 101 3.34 -14.16 5.17
N SER A 102 2.01 -14.18 5.23
CA SER A 102 1.20 -14.90 4.23
C SER A 102 1.42 -14.32 2.83
N PHE A 103 1.46 -12.99 2.70
CA PHE A 103 1.74 -12.31 1.43
C PHE A 103 3.15 -12.62 0.91
N ALA A 104 4.16 -12.58 1.78
CA ALA A 104 5.53 -12.93 1.42
C ALA A 104 5.65 -14.37 0.91
N VAL A 105 4.98 -15.33 1.59
CA VAL A 105 4.94 -16.73 1.16
C VAL A 105 4.30 -16.87 -0.22
N ILE A 106 3.15 -16.22 -0.46
CA ILE A 106 2.49 -16.23 -1.77
C ILE A 106 3.42 -15.68 -2.86
N MET A 107 4.09 -14.56 -2.60
CA MET A 107 5.04 -13.97 -3.56
C MET A 107 6.20 -14.91 -3.88
N VAL A 108 6.79 -15.56 -2.87
CA VAL A 108 7.87 -16.54 -3.08
C VAL A 108 7.38 -17.73 -3.90
N ILE A 109 6.19 -18.24 -3.64
CA ILE A 109 5.59 -19.34 -4.42
C ILE A 109 5.43 -18.94 -5.88
N VAL A 110 4.89 -17.74 -6.17
CA VAL A 110 4.71 -17.26 -7.54
C VAL A 110 6.05 -17.11 -8.27
N VAL A 111 7.07 -16.55 -7.59
CA VAL A 111 8.43 -16.43 -8.15
C VAL A 111 9.01 -17.82 -8.48
N LEU A 112 8.88 -18.79 -7.58
CA LEU A 112 9.37 -20.15 -7.81
C LEU A 112 8.65 -20.84 -8.97
N GLN A 113 7.34 -20.64 -9.12
CA GLN A 113 6.55 -21.14 -10.24
C GLN A 113 7.03 -20.55 -11.57
N ILE A 114 7.26 -19.24 -11.63
CA ILE A 114 7.76 -18.59 -12.84
C ILE A 114 9.14 -19.16 -13.23
N ILE A 115 10.06 -19.34 -12.28
CA ILE A 115 11.41 -19.84 -12.55
C ILE A 115 11.41 -21.33 -12.93
N SER A 116 10.63 -22.15 -12.23
CA SER A 116 10.72 -23.63 -12.35
C SER A 116 9.80 -24.19 -13.42
N THR A 117 8.60 -23.62 -13.56
CA THR A 117 7.54 -24.17 -14.41
C THR A 117 7.17 -23.27 -15.59
N ASN A 118 7.78 -22.07 -15.72
CA ASN A 118 7.48 -21.08 -16.77
C ASN A 118 5.98 -20.71 -16.89
N HIS A 119 5.22 -20.98 -15.83
CA HIS A 119 3.80 -20.68 -15.71
C HIS A 119 3.49 -20.37 -14.25
N TYR A 120 2.41 -19.64 -14.01
CA TYR A 120 1.90 -19.39 -12.66
C TYR A 120 0.39 -19.65 -12.60
N TYR A 121 -0.09 -20.01 -11.42
CA TYR A 121 -1.54 -20.17 -11.20
C TYR A 121 -2.19 -18.83 -10.87
N THR A 122 -3.27 -18.51 -11.55
CA THR A 122 -4.03 -17.26 -11.31
C THR A 122 -4.61 -17.20 -9.90
N HIS A 123 -4.90 -18.35 -9.28
CA HIS A 123 -5.41 -18.44 -7.91
C HIS A 123 -4.46 -17.80 -6.87
N PHE A 124 -3.13 -17.92 -7.03
CA PHE A 124 -2.19 -17.28 -6.10
C PHE A 124 -2.20 -15.75 -6.23
N LEU A 125 -2.36 -15.22 -7.45
CA LEU A 125 -2.55 -13.78 -7.65
C LEU A 125 -3.87 -13.31 -7.06
N THR A 126 -4.97 -14.02 -7.30
CA THR A 126 -6.28 -13.69 -6.74
C THR A 126 -6.24 -13.67 -5.21
N LEU A 127 -5.61 -14.67 -4.58
CA LEU A 127 -5.47 -14.72 -3.13
C LEU A 127 -4.61 -13.55 -2.60
N SER A 128 -3.54 -13.21 -3.30
CA SER A 128 -2.67 -12.06 -2.98
C SER A 128 -3.47 -10.74 -3.00
N ILE A 129 -4.24 -10.51 -4.07
CA ILE A 129 -5.09 -9.32 -4.25
C ILE A 129 -6.14 -9.22 -3.15
N VAL A 130 -6.92 -10.29 -2.92
CA VAL A 130 -7.96 -10.32 -1.87
C VAL A 130 -7.35 -10.02 -0.51
N THR A 131 -6.24 -10.68 -0.17
CA THR A 131 -5.58 -10.51 1.13
C THR A 131 -5.12 -9.07 1.33
N SER A 132 -4.49 -8.47 0.32
CA SER A 132 -3.97 -7.10 0.37
C SER A 132 -5.09 -6.07 0.54
N TYR A 133 -6.13 -6.14 -0.31
CA TYR A 133 -7.22 -5.17 -0.24
C TYR A 133 -8.12 -5.36 0.98
N CYS A 134 -8.36 -6.60 1.45
CA CYS A 134 -9.07 -6.84 2.71
C CYS A 134 -8.34 -6.20 3.89
N LEU A 135 -7.01 -6.28 3.91
CA LEU A 135 -6.19 -5.64 4.94
C LEU A 135 -6.31 -4.11 4.89
N THR A 136 -6.28 -3.55 3.69
CA THR A 136 -6.50 -2.11 3.45
C THR A 136 -7.88 -1.69 3.96
N VAL A 137 -8.94 -2.39 3.57
CA VAL A 137 -10.31 -2.13 4.05
C VAL A 137 -10.37 -2.15 5.57
N PHE A 138 -9.79 -3.17 6.20
CA PHE A 138 -9.79 -3.31 7.65
C PHE A 138 -9.10 -2.13 8.36
N PHE A 139 -7.85 -1.80 7.99
CA PHE A 139 -7.10 -0.75 8.66
C PHE A 139 -7.62 0.65 8.35
N MET A 140 -8.05 0.90 7.12
CA MET A 140 -8.57 2.21 6.73
C MET A 140 -9.95 2.45 7.33
N SER A 141 -10.80 1.42 7.48
CA SER A 141 -12.06 1.52 8.22
C SER A 141 -11.81 1.82 9.71
N LEU A 142 -10.83 1.14 10.33
CA LEU A 142 -10.46 1.41 11.72
C LEU A 142 -9.93 2.85 11.89
N LEU A 143 -9.14 3.34 10.93
CA LEU A 143 -8.62 4.69 10.95
C LEU A 143 -9.73 5.73 10.77
N ALA A 144 -10.61 5.54 9.79
CA ALA A 144 -11.77 6.40 9.55
C ALA A 144 -12.65 6.50 10.79
N TYR A 145 -12.98 5.36 11.42
CA TYR A 145 -13.75 5.32 12.67
C TYR A 145 -13.09 6.15 13.78
N LYS A 146 -11.78 6.00 14.00
CA LYS A 146 -11.05 6.77 15.02
C LYS A 146 -11.04 8.26 14.72
N LEU A 147 -10.82 8.65 13.46
CA LEU A 147 -10.80 10.06 13.06
C LEU A 147 -12.19 10.69 13.18
N PHE A 148 -13.26 10.01 12.78
CA PHE A 148 -14.62 10.51 12.96
C PHE A 148 -15.04 10.59 14.43
N SER A 149 -14.68 9.60 15.24
CA SER A 149 -14.87 9.65 16.69
C SER A 149 -14.14 10.85 17.31
N TRP A 150 -12.90 11.11 16.88
CA TRP A 150 -12.14 12.26 17.35
C TRP A 150 -12.71 13.60 16.85
N PHE A 151 -13.20 13.66 15.62
CA PHE A 151 -13.87 14.83 15.07
C PHE A 151 -15.13 15.19 15.88
N LYS A 152 -15.89 14.19 16.36
CA LYS A 152 -17.06 14.43 17.22
C LYS A 152 -16.71 15.22 18.49
N LEU A 153 -15.49 15.04 19.02
CA LEU A 153 -15.00 15.71 20.23
C LEU A 153 -14.35 17.07 19.93
N ASN A 154 -13.42 17.12 18.97
CA ASN A 154 -12.57 18.30 18.74
C ASN A 154 -13.01 19.21 17.59
N ARG A 155 -13.94 18.75 16.72
CA ARG A 155 -14.52 19.48 15.58
C ARG A 155 -13.52 20.13 14.61
N ARG A 156 -12.29 19.62 14.52
CA ARG A 156 -11.25 20.15 13.62
C ARG A 156 -11.45 19.63 12.19
N LEU A 157 -11.53 20.54 11.22
CA LEU A 157 -11.70 20.20 9.79
C LEU A 157 -10.60 19.29 9.24
N VAL A 158 -9.34 19.47 9.68
CA VAL A 158 -8.21 18.61 9.26
C VAL A 158 -8.48 17.14 9.57
N VAL A 159 -9.04 16.86 10.75
CA VAL A 159 -9.37 15.50 11.20
C VAL A 159 -10.52 14.94 10.36
N LEU A 160 -11.51 15.76 10.02
CA LEU A 160 -12.61 15.39 9.13
C LEU A 160 -12.11 15.04 7.72
N CYS A 161 -11.24 15.86 7.14
CA CYS A 161 -10.68 15.62 5.80
C CYS A 161 -9.89 14.30 5.75
N TYR A 162 -9.02 14.03 6.73
CA TYR A 162 -8.31 12.74 6.79
C TYR A 162 -9.27 11.55 7.04
N GLY A 163 -10.33 11.75 7.83
CA GLY A 163 -11.36 10.72 8.06
C GLY A 163 -12.12 10.38 6.78
N LEU A 164 -12.54 11.40 6.02
CA LEU A 164 -13.19 11.23 4.73
C LEU A 164 -12.25 10.62 3.70
N ALA A 165 -10.97 11.02 3.67
CA ALA A 165 -9.98 10.40 2.79
C ALA A 165 -9.83 8.91 3.10
N ALA A 166 -9.74 8.54 4.37
CA ALA A 166 -9.67 7.15 4.80
C ALA A 166 -10.92 6.35 4.38
N ALA A 167 -12.11 6.93 4.49
CA ALA A 167 -13.35 6.32 4.02
C ALA A 167 -13.38 6.13 2.49
N MET A 168 -12.90 7.12 1.73
CA MET A 168 -12.79 7.03 0.27
C MET A 168 -11.78 5.96 -0.17
N ILE A 169 -10.69 5.76 0.58
CA ILE A 169 -9.77 4.63 0.35
C ILE A 169 -10.47 3.28 0.59
N VAL A 170 -11.39 3.18 1.55
CA VAL A 170 -12.17 1.94 1.75
C VAL A 170 -13.07 1.65 0.55
N VAL A 171 -13.81 2.65 0.07
CA VAL A 171 -14.64 2.51 -1.15
C VAL A 171 -13.77 2.07 -2.33
N ASN A 172 -12.66 2.78 -2.55
CA ASN A 172 -11.72 2.46 -3.62
C ASN A 172 -11.14 1.04 -3.53
N ALA A 173 -10.79 0.60 -2.32
CA ALA A 173 -10.26 -0.74 -2.10
C ALA A 173 -11.30 -1.83 -2.40
N ILE A 174 -12.57 -1.62 -2.05
CA ILE A 174 -13.67 -2.54 -2.38
C ILE A 174 -13.88 -2.61 -3.89
N ASP A 175 -13.96 -1.47 -4.57
CA ASP A 175 -14.11 -1.43 -6.03
C ASP A 175 -12.91 -2.10 -6.71
N SER A 176 -11.70 -1.86 -6.21
CA SER A 176 -10.47 -2.47 -6.74
C SER A 176 -10.44 -4.00 -6.59
N ILE A 177 -11.03 -4.56 -5.53
CA ILE A 177 -11.22 -6.02 -5.42
C ILE A 177 -12.04 -6.53 -6.61
N ILE A 178 -13.18 -5.89 -6.89
CA ILE A 178 -14.09 -6.29 -7.98
C ILE A 178 -13.38 -6.17 -9.33
N LEU A 179 -12.73 -5.03 -9.58
CA LEU A 179 -12.08 -4.72 -10.85
C LEU A 179 -10.87 -5.60 -11.15
N ASN A 180 -10.20 -6.12 -10.13
CA ASN A 180 -9.10 -7.07 -10.32
C ASN A 180 -9.58 -8.52 -10.40
N ILE A 181 -10.58 -8.92 -9.61
CA ILE A 181 -11.05 -10.32 -9.56
C ILE A 181 -11.88 -10.69 -10.77
N VAL A 182 -12.83 -9.85 -11.19
CA VAL A 182 -13.76 -10.20 -12.28
C VAL A 182 -13.00 -10.52 -13.58
N PRO A 183 -12.00 -9.72 -14.02
CA PRO A 183 -11.17 -10.09 -15.17
C PRO A 183 -10.33 -11.35 -14.95
N LEU A 184 -9.82 -11.58 -13.73
CA LEU A 184 -9.02 -12.77 -13.41
C LEU A 184 -9.85 -14.06 -13.48
N LEU A 185 -11.14 -14.01 -13.14
CA LEU A 185 -12.05 -15.15 -13.27
C LEU A 185 -12.30 -15.57 -14.73
N GLY A 186 -12.16 -14.63 -15.68
CA GLY A 186 -12.24 -14.91 -17.11
C GLY A 186 -10.94 -15.46 -17.72
N LYS A 187 -9.83 -15.47 -16.96
CA LYS A 187 -8.53 -15.99 -17.42
C LYS A 187 -8.39 -17.49 -17.14
N PRO A 188 -7.60 -18.22 -17.94
CA PRO A 188 -7.30 -19.62 -17.66
C PRO A 188 -6.61 -19.77 -16.29
N PRO A 189 -6.80 -20.91 -15.60
CA PRO A 189 -6.20 -21.15 -14.29
C PRO A 189 -4.66 -21.18 -14.32
N LEU A 190 -4.09 -21.51 -15.50
CA LEU A 190 -2.67 -21.47 -15.78
C LEU A 190 -2.38 -20.36 -16.80
N VAL A 191 -1.42 -19.49 -16.49
CA VAL A 191 -0.90 -18.48 -17.43
C VAL A 191 0.58 -18.74 -17.66
N SER A 192 0.97 -18.78 -18.93
CA SER A 192 2.35 -18.99 -19.38
C SER A 192 2.77 -17.90 -20.35
N ALA A 193 4.05 -17.87 -20.73
CA ALA A 193 4.57 -16.92 -21.73
C ALA A 193 3.91 -17.07 -23.12
N LEU A 194 3.27 -18.21 -23.41
CA LEU A 194 2.57 -18.48 -24.67
C LEU A 194 1.08 -18.14 -24.62
N SER A 195 0.54 -17.80 -23.44
CA SER A 195 -0.87 -17.49 -23.28
C SER A 195 -1.21 -16.16 -23.99
N PRO A 196 -2.34 -16.07 -24.71
CA PRO A 196 -2.72 -14.85 -25.40
C PRO A 196 -2.96 -13.73 -24.38
N VAL A 197 -2.35 -12.58 -24.64
CA VAL A 197 -2.52 -11.40 -23.79
C VAL A 197 -3.74 -10.63 -24.29
N ILE A 198 -4.87 -10.82 -23.61
CA ILE A 198 -6.12 -10.12 -23.91
C ILE A 198 -6.27 -8.98 -22.89
N PHE A 199 -6.23 -7.76 -23.40
CA PHE A 199 -6.42 -6.55 -22.60
C PHE A 199 -7.87 -6.12 -22.63
N GLN A 200 -8.41 -5.80 -21.44
CA GLN A 200 -9.74 -5.25 -21.31
C GLN A 200 -9.65 -3.74 -21.54
N THR A 201 -9.96 -3.27 -22.75
CA THR A 201 -9.82 -1.85 -23.15
C THR A 201 -10.95 -0.94 -22.63
N GLY A 202 -11.66 -1.38 -21.58
CA GLY A 202 -12.80 -0.68 -21.00
C GLY A 202 -14.06 -1.54 -20.91
N TYR A 203 -15.10 -0.95 -20.32
CA TYR A 203 -16.42 -1.57 -20.19
C TYR A 203 -17.46 -0.69 -20.88
N SER A 204 -18.38 -1.31 -21.62
CA SER A 204 -19.45 -0.58 -22.31
C SER A 204 -20.27 0.25 -21.32
N PRO A 205 -20.63 1.50 -21.65
CA PRO A 205 -21.47 2.34 -20.80
C PRO A 205 -22.79 1.63 -20.43
N GLY A 206 -23.18 1.74 -19.16
CA GLY A 206 -24.41 1.12 -18.64
C GLY A 206 -24.24 -0.30 -18.12
N THR A 207 -23.06 -0.91 -18.26
CA THR A 207 -22.74 -2.20 -17.61
C THR A 207 -22.40 -2.01 -16.13
N ALA A 208 -22.61 -3.04 -15.30
CA ALA A 208 -22.24 -2.98 -13.88
C ALA A 208 -20.75 -2.64 -13.67
N MET A 209 -19.86 -3.20 -14.50
CA MET A 209 -18.42 -2.91 -14.44
C MET A 209 -18.08 -1.47 -14.84
N SER A 210 -18.84 -0.85 -15.74
CA SER A 210 -18.69 0.58 -16.05
C SER A 210 -19.03 1.48 -14.85
N VAL A 211 -19.99 1.09 -14.01
CA VAL A 211 -20.31 1.81 -12.77
C VAL A 211 -19.21 1.64 -11.74
N VAL A 212 -18.70 0.42 -11.55
CA VAL A 212 -17.60 0.14 -10.61
C VAL A 212 -16.33 0.88 -11.00
N THR A 213 -15.97 0.92 -12.29
CA THR A 213 -14.80 1.70 -12.77
C THR A 213 -14.98 3.20 -12.56
N TRP A 214 -16.18 3.73 -12.79
CA TRP A 214 -16.50 5.12 -12.50
C TRP A 214 -16.39 5.44 -10.99
N LEU A 215 -16.96 4.59 -10.12
CA LEU A 215 -16.85 4.74 -8.67
C LEU A 215 -15.40 4.65 -8.18
N GLN A 216 -14.63 3.71 -8.70
CA GLN A 216 -13.22 3.57 -8.39
C GLN A 216 -12.46 4.85 -8.78
N SER A 217 -12.66 5.37 -9.98
CA SER A 217 -11.96 6.57 -10.46
C SER A 217 -12.28 7.81 -9.61
N ASN A 218 -13.56 8.01 -9.27
CA ASN A 218 -13.98 9.13 -8.43
C ASN A 218 -13.51 8.98 -6.98
N SER A 219 -13.49 7.75 -6.43
CA SER A 219 -12.97 7.51 -5.08
C SER A 219 -11.46 7.78 -5.00
N VAL A 220 -10.68 7.45 -6.06
CA VAL A 220 -9.26 7.84 -6.17
C VAL A 220 -9.09 9.34 -6.07
N LEU A 221 -9.73 10.09 -6.97
CA LEU A 221 -9.66 11.55 -6.97
C LEU A 221 -10.11 12.14 -5.64
N GLY A 222 -11.19 11.60 -5.07
CA GLY A 222 -11.73 12.00 -3.78
C GLY A 222 -10.71 11.87 -2.65
N TYR A 223 -10.10 10.69 -2.45
CA TYR A 223 -9.13 10.54 -1.37
C TYR A 223 -7.84 11.33 -1.60
N ILE A 224 -7.40 11.51 -2.85
CA ILE A 224 -6.21 12.33 -3.17
C ILE A 224 -6.47 13.77 -2.78
N ILE A 225 -7.56 14.37 -3.27
CA ILE A 225 -7.91 15.77 -2.99
C ILE A 225 -8.10 15.98 -1.49
N LEU A 226 -8.83 15.09 -0.80
CA LEU A 226 -9.06 15.21 0.64
C LEU A 226 -7.75 15.11 1.44
N THR A 227 -6.87 14.19 1.09
CA THR A 227 -5.54 14.05 1.74
C THR A 227 -4.68 15.27 1.49
N TRP A 228 -4.70 15.80 0.26
CA TRP A 228 -3.92 16.97 -0.12
C TRP A 228 -4.40 18.22 0.62
N VAL A 229 -5.71 18.47 0.63
CA VAL A 229 -6.34 19.56 1.40
C VAL A 229 -6.03 19.45 2.89
N ALA A 230 -6.16 18.25 3.47
CA ALA A 230 -5.84 18.03 4.89
C ALA A 230 -4.37 18.36 5.19
N THR A 231 -3.46 17.96 4.30
CA THR A 231 -2.02 18.21 4.43
C THR A 231 -1.69 19.69 4.34
N ILE A 232 -2.31 20.43 3.41
CA ILE A 232 -2.16 21.90 3.31
C ILE A 232 -2.58 22.57 4.61
N PHE A 233 -3.74 22.21 5.17
CA PHE A 233 -4.19 22.78 6.43
C PHE A 233 -3.25 22.47 7.60
N LEU A 234 -2.72 21.25 7.66
CA LEU A 234 -1.77 20.83 8.69
C LEU A 234 -0.44 21.60 8.59
N LEU A 235 0.10 21.74 7.37
CA LEU A 235 1.36 22.45 7.12
C LEU A 235 1.21 23.95 7.33
N ARG A 236 0.07 24.54 6.92
CA ARG A 236 -0.21 25.96 7.13
C ARG A 236 -0.21 26.33 8.62
N ALA A 237 -0.67 25.45 9.49
CA ALA A 237 -0.59 25.64 10.94
C ALA A 237 0.85 25.72 11.48
N HIS A 238 1.84 25.26 10.70
CA HIS A 238 3.26 25.25 11.04
C HIS A 238 4.11 26.11 10.08
N ILE A 239 3.47 27.04 9.34
CA ILE A 239 4.11 27.81 8.27
C ILE A 239 5.30 28.64 8.74
N GLU A 240 5.27 29.13 9.99
CA GLU A 240 6.35 29.91 10.59
C GLU A 240 7.63 29.08 10.79
N ARG A 241 7.49 27.77 11.01
CA ARG A 241 8.63 26.86 11.21
C ARG A 241 9.17 26.28 9.91
N VAL A 242 8.30 26.02 8.94
CA VAL A 242 8.66 25.39 7.65
C VAL A 242 9.21 26.41 6.66
N GLY A 243 8.72 27.65 6.70
CA GLY A 243 9.02 28.70 5.73
C GLY A 243 8.13 28.60 4.49
N LYS A 244 7.64 29.76 4.03
CA LYS A 244 6.61 29.86 2.97
C LYS A 244 7.02 29.18 1.65
N ILE A 245 8.25 29.38 1.19
CA ILE A 245 8.73 28.82 -0.08
C ILE A 245 8.84 27.29 -0.01
N LYS A 246 9.44 26.76 1.07
CA LYS A 246 9.56 25.31 1.28
C LYS A 246 8.19 24.64 1.37
N LEU A 247 7.21 25.31 1.97
CA LEU A 247 5.83 24.82 2.05
C LEU A 247 5.20 24.70 0.66
N TRP A 248 5.29 25.73 -0.19
CA TRP A 248 4.71 25.68 -1.54
C TRP A 248 5.39 24.66 -2.46
N VAL A 249 6.71 24.48 -2.35
CA VAL A 249 7.42 23.41 -3.07
C VAL A 249 6.91 22.03 -2.64
N LEU A 250 6.74 21.81 -1.33
CA LEU A 250 6.28 20.53 -0.80
C LEU A 250 4.81 20.23 -1.15
N VAL A 251 3.98 21.27 -1.28
CA VAL A 251 2.56 21.16 -1.67
C VAL A 251 2.39 20.88 -3.17
N THR A 252 3.25 21.45 -4.02
CA THR A 252 3.14 21.34 -5.49
C THR A 252 3.77 20.07 -6.06
N LEU A 253 4.81 19.53 -5.41
CA LEU A 253 5.56 18.38 -5.90
C LEU A 253 4.70 17.10 -6.13
N PRO A 254 3.74 16.74 -5.26
CA PRO A 254 2.85 15.62 -5.51
C PRO A 254 1.88 15.86 -6.69
N LEU A 255 1.44 17.10 -6.94
CA LEU A 255 0.51 17.38 -8.04
C LEU A 255 1.15 17.18 -9.41
N VAL A 256 2.42 17.58 -9.56
CA VAL A 256 3.16 17.38 -10.81
C VAL A 256 3.30 15.88 -11.12
N TYR A 257 3.39 15.02 -10.11
CA TYR A 257 3.43 13.57 -10.31
C TYR A 257 2.08 12.97 -10.75
N PHE A 258 0.95 13.63 -10.47
CA PHE A 258 -0.38 13.12 -10.84
C PHE A 258 -0.87 13.67 -12.19
N GLU A 259 -0.36 14.82 -12.63
CA GLU A 259 -0.70 15.45 -13.91
C GLU A 259 0.20 14.98 -15.08
N PHE A 260 1.29 14.24 -14.80
CA PHE A 260 2.24 13.70 -15.79
C PHE A 260 2.44 12.20 -15.59
#